data_AF-A0A7S0SW09-F1
#
_entry.id   AF-A0A7S0SW09-F1
#
_cell.length_a   1.000
_cell.length_b   1.000
_cell.length_c   1.000
_cell.angle_alpha   90.00
_cell.angle_beta   90.00
_cell.angle_gamma   90.00
#
_symmetry.space_group_name_H-M   'P 1'
#
loop_
_entity.id
_entity.type
_entity.pdbx_description
1 polymer ?
#
loop_
_entity_poly.entity_id
_entity_poly.type
_entity_poly.pdbx_seq_one_letter_code
_entity_poly.pdbx_strand_id
1 'polypeptide(L)'
;MSKEISSKIDANELKQHNFDAVKLKEKGYNEHQLKECGFDAEDLRLAGFDAIQLRTAGFSPTDLRNGGFTCLEVYEAGFQLRRLKEAGFSASELNDELKSTTDDLRKAGYSAAELKSIGNLATDLHTAGFVAADLKGLFSSQELTRAGFTKIDLKPLGIWPHDGTWQTYNQYWNCCFDLNKNSIYCAPLNIPSSHHGPTTNRRSNSITK
;
A
#
# COMPACT_ATOMS: atom_id res chain seq x y z
N MET A 1 -17.35 -49.52 -38.43
CA MET A 1 -16.92 -49.47 -37.03
C MET A 1 -15.71 -48.53 -36.92
N SER A 2 -15.89 -47.25 -37.24
CA SER A 2 -14.75 -46.39 -37.61
C SER A 2 -14.81 -44.98 -37.01
N LYS A 3 -15.51 -44.78 -35.88
CA LYS A 3 -15.72 -43.44 -35.30
C LYS A 3 -15.27 -43.24 -33.85
N GLU A 4 -14.62 -44.22 -33.21
CA GLU A 4 -14.34 -44.12 -31.76
C GLU A 4 -12.89 -44.39 -31.33
N ILE A 5 -11.90 -44.31 -32.23
CA ILE A 5 -10.51 -44.67 -31.87
C ILE A 5 -9.49 -43.50 -31.95
N SER A 6 -9.84 -42.29 -32.44
CA SER A 6 -8.81 -41.25 -32.69
C SER A 6 -8.88 -39.96 -31.86
N SER A 7 -9.73 -39.84 -30.84
CA SER A 7 -9.84 -38.61 -30.02
C SER A 7 -9.26 -38.72 -28.60
N LYS A 8 -8.62 -39.86 -28.28
CA LYS A 8 -7.91 -40.12 -27.01
C LYS A 8 -6.43 -40.43 -27.25
N ILE A 9 -5.78 -39.75 -28.19
CA ILE A 9 -4.31 -39.64 -28.07
C ILE A 9 -4.12 -38.73 -26.86
N ASP A 10 -3.78 -39.35 -25.74
CA ASP A 10 -3.65 -38.74 -24.42
C ASP A 10 -2.86 -37.44 -24.55
N ALA A 11 -3.50 -36.29 -24.38
CA ALA A 11 -2.74 -35.04 -24.35
C ALA A 11 -1.76 -35.00 -23.15
N ASN A 12 -1.91 -35.95 -22.21
CA ASN A 12 -0.92 -36.32 -21.21
C ASN A 12 0.34 -37.02 -21.79
N GLU A 13 0.19 -37.94 -22.76
CA GLU A 13 1.32 -38.51 -23.53
C GLU A 13 1.99 -37.43 -24.39
N LEU A 14 1.22 -36.47 -24.91
CA LEU A 14 1.75 -35.36 -25.71
C LEU A 14 2.66 -34.44 -24.89
N LYS A 15 2.30 -34.13 -23.62
CA LYS A 15 3.18 -33.37 -22.74
C LYS A 15 4.47 -34.14 -22.39
N GLN A 16 4.37 -35.47 -22.17
CA GLN A 16 5.55 -36.32 -21.92
C GLN A 16 6.50 -36.41 -23.12
N HIS A 17 5.99 -36.21 -24.34
CA HIS A 17 6.79 -36.16 -25.56
C HIS A 17 7.21 -34.74 -25.98
N ASN A 18 7.07 -33.75 -25.09
CA ASN A 18 7.47 -32.36 -25.34
C ASN A 18 6.75 -31.75 -26.56
N PHE A 19 5.49 -32.14 -26.79
CA PHE A 19 4.69 -31.55 -27.86
C PHE A 19 4.35 -30.10 -27.51
N ASP A 20 4.62 -29.25 -28.51
CA ASP A 20 4.36 -27.82 -28.47
C ASP A 20 2.85 -27.54 -28.42
N ALA A 21 2.40 -26.78 -27.41
CA ALA A 21 1.01 -26.39 -27.22
C ALA A 21 0.43 -25.68 -28.47
N VAL A 22 1.29 -25.03 -29.27
CA VAL A 22 0.95 -24.43 -30.57
C VAL A 22 0.31 -25.47 -31.51
N LYS A 23 0.95 -26.63 -31.65
CA LYS A 23 0.50 -27.70 -32.57
C LYS A 23 -0.80 -28.35 -32.08
N LEU A 24 -1.02 -28.38 -30.78
CA LEU A 24 -2.27 -28.92 -30.22
C LEU A 24 -3.44 -27.97 -30.47
N LYS A 25 -3.21 -26.66 -30.35
CA LYS A 25 -4.20 -25.66 -30.74
C LYS A 25 -4.58 -25.76 -32.22
N GLU A 26 -3.61 -25.93 -33.12
CA GLU A 26 -3.85 -26.13 -34.57
C GLU A 26 -4.68 -27.39 -34.85
N LYS A 27 -4.55 -28.42 -34.01
CA LYS A 27 -5.34 -29.66 -34.10
C LYS A 27 -6.74 -29.53 -33.46
N GLY A 28 -7.08 -28.37 -32.91
CA GLY A 28 -8.40 -28.08 -32.35
C GLY A 28 -8.56 -28.38 -30.85
N TYR A 29 -7.47 -28.59 -30.11
CA TYR A 29 -7.55 -28.68 -28.65
C TYR A 29 -7.81 -27.29 -28.05
N ASN A 30 -8.69 -27.24 -27.06
CA ASN A 30 -9.01 -26.00 -26.34
C ASN A 30 -8.21 -25.86 -25.03
N GLU A 31 -8.24 -24.67 -24.47
CA GLU A 31 -7.54 -24.28 -23.24
C GLU A 31 -7.89 -25.17 -22.03
N HIS A 32 -9.13 -25.67 -21.93
CA HIS A 32 -9.56 -26.55 -20.85
C HIS A 32 -8.87 -27.91 -20.94
N GLN A 33 -8.88 -28.51 -22.13
CA GLN A 33 -8.25 -29.80 -22.37
C GLN A 33 -6.74 -29.73 -22.14
N LEU A 34 -6.10 -28.66 -22.59
CA LEU A 34 -4.66 -28.50 -22.41
C LEU A 34 -4.30 -28.29 -20.93
N LYS A 35 -5.10 -27.56 -20.16
CA LYS A 35 -4.92 -27.45 -18.71
C LYS A 35 -5.06 -28.80 -18.00
N GLU A 36 -6.05 -29.62 -18.36
CA GLU A 36 -6.23 -30.97 -17.80
C GLU A 36 -5.04 -31.88 -18.12
N CYS A 37 -4.36 -31.63 -19.23
CA CYS A 37 -3.14 -32.33 -19.64
C CYS A 37 -1.87 -31.75 -19.00
N GLY A 38 -2.05 -30.81 -18.07
CA GLY A 38 -1.00 -30.25 -17.25
C GLY A 38 -0.21 -29.11 -17.89
N PHE A 39 -0.59 -28.59 -19.07
CA PHE A 39 0.03 -27.39 -19.63
C PHE A 39 -0.21 -26.19 -18.71
N ASP A 40 0.83 -25.39 -18.50
CA ASP A 40 0.72 -24.19 -17.66
C ASP A 40 0.34 -22.96 -18.50
N ALA A 41 0.18 -21.82 -17.83
CA ALA A 41 -0.22 -20.59 -18.51
C ALA A 41 0.87 -20.07 -19.47
N GLU A 42 2.16 -20.39 -19.24
CA GLU A 42 3.26 -19.99 -20.12
C GLU A 42 3.18 -20.73 -21.45
N ASP A 43 3.05 -22.06 -21.37
CA ASP A 43 2.88 -22.94 -22.53
C ASP A 43 1.71 -22.47 -23.41
N LEU A 44 0.58 -22.17 -22.77
CA LEU A 44 -0.63 -21.76 -23.48
C LEU A 44 -0.52 -20.35 -24.05
N ARG A 45 0.21 -19.45 -23.39
CA ARG A 45 0.51 -18.14 -23.94
C ARG A 45 1.36 -18.24 -25.21
N LEU A 46 2.38 -19.11 -25.20
CA LEU A 46 3.21 -19.38 -26.38
C LEU A 46 2.39 -20.00 -27.53
N ALA A 47 1.38 -20.81 -27.20
CA ALA A 47 0.37 -21.29 -28.15
C ALA A 47 -0.61 -20.19 -28.63
N GLY A 48 -0.50 -18.98 -28.11
CA GLY A 48 -1.32 -17.83 -28.47
C GLY A 48 -2.72 -17.85 -27.87
N PHE A 49 -2.93 -18.52 -26.73
CA PHE A 49 -4.13 -18.32 -25.93
C PHE A 49 -4.03 -16.99 -25.18
N ASP A 50 -5.15 -16.28 -25.11
CA ASP A 50 -5.23 -15.02 -24.36
C ASP A 50 -5.61 -15.25 -22.88
N ALA A 51 -5.48 -14.22 -22.06
CA ALA A 51 -5.80 -14.29 -20.64
C ALA A 51 -7.30 -14.54 -20.37
N ILE A 52 -8.20 -14.15 -21.28
CA ILE A 52 -9.65 -14.40 -21.18
C ILE A 52 -9.92 -15.90 -21.29
N GLN A 53 -9.35 -16.55 -22.30
CA GLN A 53 -9.43 -18.00 -22.52
C GLN A 53 -8.84 -18.75 -21.33
N LEU A 54 -7.67 -18.35 -20.85
CA LEU A 54 -7.09 -19.01 -19.69
C LEU A 54 -7.92 -18.81 -18.41
N ARG A 55 -8.54 -17.64 -18.23
CA ARG A 55 -9.52 -17.45 -17.16
C ARG A 55 -10.71 -18.40 -17.30
N THR A 56 -11.26 -18.58 -18.50
CA THR A 56 -12.40 -19.50 -18.71
C THR A 56 -11.99 -20.95 -18.45
N ALA A 57 -10.75 -21.33 -18.79
CA ALA A 57 -10.13 -22.59 -18.39
C ALA A 57 -9.89 -22.73 -16.87
N GLY A 58 -10.10 -21.66 -16.10
CA GLY A 58 -9.98 -21.62 -14.66
C GLY A 58 -8.55 -21.43 -14.15
N PHE A 59 -7.65 -20.87 -14.96
CA PHE A 59 -6.36 -20.40 -14.45
C PHE A 59 -6.58 -19.23 -13.49
N SER A 60 -5.79 -19.20 -12.42
CA SER A 60 -5.79 -18.10 -11.46
C SER A 60 -4.94 -16.92 -11.96
N PRO A 61 -5.14 -15.70 -11.43
CA PRO A 61 -4.28 -14.56 -11.74
C PRO A 61 -2.80 -14.82 -11.43
N THR A 62 -2.50 -15.64 -10.42
CA THR A 62 -1.13 -16.07 -10.10
C THR A 62 -0.56 -16.95 -11.20
N ASP A 63 -1.35 -17.88 -11.74
CA ASP A 63 -0.91 -18.72 -12.85
C ASP A 63 -0.65 -17.86 -14.10
N LEU A 64 -1.52 -16.90 -14.39
CA LEU A 64 -1.34 -15.98 -15.51
C LEU A 64 -0.08 -15.13 -15.35
N ARG A 65 0.15 -14.59 -14.14
CA ARG A 65 1.39 -13.86 -13.86
C ARG A 65 2.63 -14.72 -14.06
N ASN A 66 2.59 -15.97 -13.60
CA ASN A 66 3.69 -16.92 -13.81
C ASN A 66 3.86 -17.28 -15.29
N GLY A 67 2.77 -17.33 -16.06
CA GLY A 67 2.77 -17.43 -17.53
C GLY A 67 3.25 -16.17 -18.27
N GLY A 68 3.67 -15.15 -17.53
CA GLY A 68 4.22 -13.90 -18.03
C GLY A 68 3.17 -12.89 -18.50
N PHE A 69 1.88 -13.12 -18.29
CA PHE A 69 0.85 -12.16 -18.65
C PHE A 69 1.01 -10.87 -17.84
N THR A 70 0.78 -9.73 -18.50
CA THR A 70 0.87 -8.42 -17.84
C THR A 70 -0.35 -8.16 -16.98
N CYS A 71 -0.25 -7.19 -16.06
CA CYS A 71 -1.37 -6.88 -15.18
C CYS A 71 -2.58 -6.33 -15.95
N LEU A 72 -2.36 -5.61 -17.05
CA LEU A 72 -3.41 -5.18 -17.97
C LEU A 72 -4.14 -6.37 -18.61
N GLU A 73 -3.41 -7.34 -19.17
CA GLU A 73 -4.00 -8.53 -19.80
C GLU A 73 -4.88 -9.31 -18.79
N VAL A 74 -4.39 -9.47 -17.56
CA VAL A 74 -5.13 -10.15 -16.49
C VAL A 74 -6.36 -9.34 -16.03
N TYR A 75 -6.27 -8.02 -16.00
CA TYR A 75 -7.40 -7.17 -15.67
C TYR A 75 -8.47 -7.17 -16.76
N GLU A 76 -8.07 -7.06 -18.04
CA GLU A 76 -8.94 -7.15 -19.20
C GLU A 76 -9.60 -8.53 -19.32
N ALA A 77 -8.92 -9.57 -18.85
CA ALA A 77 -9.53 -10.88 -18.67
C ALA A 77 -10.70 -10.88 -17.67
N GLY A 78 -10.88 -9.81 -16.88
CA GLY A 78 -12.00 -9.57 -15.98
C GLY A 78 -11.73 -9.94 -14.53
N PHE A 79 -10.46 -10.02 -14.12
CA PHE A 79 -10.08 -10.14 -12.72
C PHE A 79 -10.07 -8.77 -12.01
N GLN A 80 -10.48 -8.76 -10.75
CA GLN A 80 -10.50 -7.54 -9.94
C GLN A 80 -9.11 -7.19 -9.42
N LEU A 81 -8.80 -5.89 -9.25
CA LEU A 81 -7.50 -5.41 -8.77
C LEU A 81 -7.02 -6.07 -7.46
N ARG A 82 -7.94 -6.42 -6.55
CA ARG A 82 -7.60 -7.18 -5.32
C ARG A 82 -6.95 -8.53 -5.66
N ARG A 83 -7.50 -9.25 -6.64
CA ARG A 83 -6.94 -10.54 -7.09
C ARG A 83 -5.59 -10.37 -7.77
N LEU A 84 -5.38 -9.26 -8.46
CA LEU A 84 -4.08 -8.93 -9.03
C LEU A 84 -3.05 -8.68 -7.92
N LYS A 85 -3.41 -7.95 -6.86
CA LYS A 85 -2.54 -7.79 -5.69
C LYS A 85 -2.21 -9.14 -5.04
N GLU A 86 -3.21 -10.01 -4.84
CA GLU A 86 -3.01 -11.36 -4.30
C GLU A 86 -2.09 -12.23 -5.17
N ALA A 87 -2.11 -12.03 -6.50
CA ALA A 87 -1.21 -12.69 -7.42
C ALA A 87 0.23 -12.14 -7.40
N GLY A 88 0.46 -11.03 -6.71
CA GLY A 88 1.77 -10.41 -6.57
C GLY A 88 2.10 -9.35 -7.62
N PHE A 89 1.10 -8.84 -8.34
CA PHE A 89 1.29 -7.58 -9.09
C PHE A 89 1.48 -6.43 -8.10
N SER A 90 2.37 -5.52 -8.45
CA SER A 90 2.76 -4.35 -7.66
C SER A 90 1.89 -3.14 -8.00
N ALA A 91 1.78 -2.19 -7.06
CA ALA A 91 1.08 -0.94 -7.31
C ALA A 91 1.68 -0.16 -8.49
N SER A 92 2.99 -0.28 -8.75
CA SER A 92 3.68 0.35 -9.88
C SER A 92 3.21 -0.24 -11.21
N GLU A 93 3.15 -1.57 -11.32
CA GLU A 93 2.67 -2.22 -12.55
C GLU A 93 1.24 -1.79 -12.87
N LEU A 94 0.36 -1.75 -11.86
CA LEU A 94 -1.02 -1.31 -12.05
C LEU A 94 -1.11 0.18 -12.41
N ASN A 95 -0.29 1.03 -11.80
CA ASN A 95 -0.28 2.46 -12.13
C ASN A 95 0.25 2.72 -13.55
N ASP A 96 1.28 1.97 -13.96
CA ASP A 96 1.95 2.20 -15.23
C ASP A 96 1.13 1.65 -16.41
N GLU A 97 0.57 0.44 -16.27
CA GLU A 97 -0.20 -0.21 -17.33
C GLU A 97 -1.68 0.20 -17.34
N LEU A 98 -2.34 0.23 -16.19
CA LEU A 98 -3.79 0.48 -16.11
C LEU A 98 -4.16 1.94 -15.85
N LYS A 99 -3.19 2.80 -15.53
CA LYS A 99 -3.45 4.18 -15.06
C LYS A 99 -4.47 4.23 -13.91
N SER A 100 -4.42 3.22 -13.03
CA SER A 100 -5.34 3.07 -11.91
C SER A 100 -5.24 4.26 -10.96
N THR A 101 -6.38 4.71 -10.41
CA THR A 101 -6.35 5.80 -9.43
C THR A 101 -5.88 5.32 -8.07
N THR A 102 -5.39 6.24 -7.23
CA THR A 102 -4.98 5.97 -5.85
C THR A 102 -6.12 5.36 -5.02
N ASP A 103 -7.37 5.74 -5.29
CA ASP A 103 -8.56 5.18 -4.64
C ASP A 103 -8.80 3.72 -5.06
N ASP A 104 -8.65 3.40 -6.34
CA ASP A 104 -8.78 2.03 -6.85
C ASP A 104 -7.72 1.11 -6.22
N LEU A 105 -6.48 1.59 -6.14
CA LEU A 105 -5.39 0.83 -5.53
C LEU A 105 -5.60 0.66 -4.01
N ARG A 106 -6.10 1.69 -3.31
CA ARG A 106 -6.50 1.54 -1.90
C ARG A 106 -7.57 0.48 -1.74
N LYS A 107 -8.63 0.49 -2.57
CA LYS A 107 -9.72 -0.50 -2.53
C LYS A 107 -9.25 -1.91 -2.86
N ALA A 108 -8.25 -2.03 -3.75
CA ALA A 108 -7.56 -3.28 -4.04
C ALA A 108 -6.76 -3.80 -2.84
N GLY A 109 -6.44 -2.93 -1.88
CA GLY A 109 -5.78 -3.27 -0.62
C GLY A 109 -4.31 -2.87 -0.58
N TYR A 110 -3.82 -2.03 -1.50
CA TYR A 110 -2.48 -1.47 -1.41
C TYR A 110 -2.38 -0.49 -0.23
N SER A 111 -1.26 -0.58 0.49
CA SER A 111 -0.95 0.25 1.64
C SER A 111 -0.47 1.63 1.22
N ALA A 112 -0.60 2.61 2.11
CA ALA A 112 -0.07 3.96 1.88
C ALA A 112 1.44 3.97 1.57
N ALA A 113 2.21 3.03 2.14
CA ALA A 113 3.64 2.91 1.88
C ALA A 113 3.93 2.46 0.44
N GLU A 114 3.20 1.45 -0.05
CA GLU A 114 3.29 0.99 -1.45
C GLU A 114 2.93 2.14 -2.41
N LEU A 115 1.85 2.86 -2.11
CA LEU A 115 1.39 3.97 -2.95
C LEU A 115 2.34 5.18 -2.92
N LYS A 116 2.96 5.47 -1.77
CA LYS A 116 4.02 6.49 -1.68
C LYS A 116 5.22 6.12 -2.54
N SER A 117 5.60 4.83 -2.58
CA SER A 117 6.78 4.38 -3.34
C SER A 117 6.64 4.60 -4.84
N ILE A 118 5.42 4.62 -5.37
CA ILE A 118 5.12 4.91 -6.78
C ILE A 118 4.89 6.41 -7.04
N GLY A 119 5.15 7.28 -6.06
CA GLY A 119 5.11 8.72 -6.21
C GLY A 119 3.82 9.42 -5.79
N ASN A 120 2.85 8.71 -5.18
CA ASN A 120 1.65 9.37 -4.65
C ASN A 120 2.03 10.30 -3.49
N LEU A 121 1.45 11.50 -3.52
CA LEU A 121 1.62 12.49 -2.47
C LEU A 121 0.63 12.22 -1.32
N ALA A 122 0.90 12.82 -0.15
CA ALA A 122 -0.03 12.75 0.97
C ALA A 122 -1.43 13.29 0.61
N THR A 123 -1.51 14.25 -0.31
CA THR A 123 -2.77 14.76 -0.87
C THR A 123 -3.57 13.67 -1.56
N ASP A 124 -2.92 12.88 -2.42
CA ASP A 124 -3.57 11.85 -3.23
C ASP A 124 -4.05 10.70 -2.35
N LEU A 125 -3.28 10.37 -1.31
CA LEU A 125 -3.67 9.37 -0.33
C LEU A 125 -4.82 9.86 0.56
N HIS A 126 -4.82 11.14 0.94
CA HIS A 126 -5.93 11.71 1.70
C HIS A 126 -7.22 11.75 0.88
N THR A 127 -7.16 12.16 -0.40
CA THR A 127 -8.34 12.15 -1.30
C THR A 127 -8.80 10.74 -1.62
N ALA A 128 -7.87 9.79 -1.72
CA ALA A 128 -8.19 8.38 -1.79
C ALA A 128 -8.82 7.87 -0.49
N GLY A 129 -8.78 8.60 0.62
CA GLY A 129 -9.45 8.26 1.87
C GLY A 129 -8.61 7.44 2.85
N PHE A 130 -7.28 7.56 2.80
CA PHE A 130 -6.41 7.19 3.91
C PHE A 130 -6.52 8.22 5.04
N VAL A 131 -6.39 7.78 6.28
CA VAL A 131 -6.38 8.65 7.45
C VAL A 131 -4.95 9.01 7.87
N ALA A 132 -4.78 10.05 8.68
CA ALA A 132 -3.47 10.49 9.15
C ALA A 132 -2.66 9.37 9.83
N ALA A 133 -3.36 8.42 10.47
CA ALA A 133 -2.73 7.26 11.11
C ALA A 133 -2.05 6.34 10.10
N ASP A 134 -2.64 6.14 8.91
CA ASP A 134 -2.08 5.31 7.85
C ASP A 134 -0.82 5.94 7.23
N LEU A 135 -0.75 7.27 7.26
CA LEU A 135 0.33 8.06 6.68
C LEU A 135 1.44 8.37 7.67
N LYS A 136 1.29 7.94 8.92
CA LYS A 136 2.24 8.19 10.00
C LYS A 136 3.61 7.59 9.68
N GLY A 137 4.66 8.42 9.78
CA GLY A 137 6.03 7.98 9.51
C GLY A 137 6.34 7.79 8.02
N LEU A 138 5.34 7.85 7.14
CA LEU A 138 5.52 7.88 5.71
C LEU A 138 5.74 9.31 5.22
N PHE A 139 5.00 10.29 5.75
CA PHE A 139 5.12 11.70 5.34
C PHE A 139 5.52 12.61 6.50
N SER A 140 6.12 13.74 6.16
CA SER A 140 6.42 14.80 7.12
C SER A 140 5.13 15.48 7.60
N SER A 141 5.19 16.12 8.77
CA SER A 141 4.05 16.85 9.33
C SER A 141 3.57 18.00 8.43
N GLN A 142 4.49 18.62 7.68
CA GLN A 142 4.15 19.67 6.72
C GLN A 142 3.40 19.10 5.51
N GLU A 143 3.81 17.94 4.98
CA GLU A 143 3.11 17.28 3.87
C GLU A 143 1.70 16.84 4.27
N LEU A 144 1.55 16.27 5.47
CA LEU A 144 0.22 15.89 5.99
C LEU A 144 -0.69 17.12 6.18
N THR A 145 -0.14 18.24 6.66
CA THR A 145 -0.89 19.48 6.78
C THR A 145 -1.31 20.02 5.40
N ARG A 146 -0.42 19.97 4.40
CA ARG A 146 -0.72 20.36 3.01
C ARG A 146 -1.73 19.42 2.35
N ALA A 147 -1.77 18.16 2.76
CA ALA A 147 -2.77 17.20 2.33
C ALA A 147 -4.18 17.50 2.87
N GLY A 148 -4.30 18.39 3.86
CA GLY A 148 -5.57 18.79 4.46
C GLY A 148 -5.86 18.12 5.80
N PHE A 149 -4.94 17.35 6.37
CA PHE A 149 -5.10 16.84 7.73
C PHE A 149 -4.99 17.96 8.75
N THR A 150 -5.92 17.98 9.70
CA THR A 150 -6.01 19.03 10.71
C THR A 150 -5.13 18.72 11.92
N LYS A 151 -4.96 19.72 12.79
CA LYS A 151 -4.32 19.53 14.11
C LYS A 151 -5.02 18.43 14.93
N ILE A 152 -6.32 18.25 14.78
CA ILE A 152 -7.09 17.24 15.50
C ILE A 152 -6.69 15.83 15.05
N ASP A 153 -6.45 15.64 13.74
CA ASP A 153 -6.06 14.34 13.17
C ASP A 153 -4.61 13.98 13.53
N LEU A 154 -3.75 14.99 13.61
CA LEU A 154 -2.31 14.84 13.78
C LEU A 154 -1.84 14.77 15.24
N LYS A 155 -2.54 15.45 16.16
CA LYS A 155 -2.19 15.50 17.59
C LYS A 155 -2.16 14.13 18.28
N PRO A 156 -3.16 13.23 18.10
CA PRO A 156 -3.14 11.89 18.70
C PRO A 156 -1.97 11.03 18.21
N LEU A 157 -1.45 11.35 17.02
CA LEU A 157 -0.38 10.60 16.38
C LEU A 157 1.02 11.10 16.75
N GLY A 158 1.12 12.25 17.41
CA GLY A 158 2.39 12.90 17.74
C GLY A 158 3.12 13.47 16.51
N ILE A 159 2.43 13.66 15.39
CA ILE A 159 3.01 14.13 14.12
C ILE A 159 2.55 15.55 13.87
N TRP A 160 3.05 16.50 14.66
CA TRP A 160 2.60 17.87 14.53
C TRP A 160 3.77 18.80 14.23
N PRO A 161 3.66 19.70 13.23
CA PRO A 161 4.62 20.77 13.09
C PRO A 161 4.48 21.63 14.34
N HIS A 162 5.53 21.72 15.16
CA HIS A 162 5.57 22.71 16.22
C HIS A 162 5.46 24.08 15.54
N ASP A 163 4.34 24.78 15.72
CA ASP A 163 4.05 26.12 15.16
C ASP A 163 4.91 27.23 15.81
N GLY A 164 6.09 26.88 16.33
CA GLY A 164 6.80 27.69 17.32
C GLY A 164 6.11 27.69 18.69
N THR A 165 5.02 26.93 18.82
CA THR A 165 4.20 26.79 20.03
C THR A 165 4.31 25.33 20.46
N TRP A 166 5.49 24.93 20.93
CA TRP A 166 5.72 24.76 22.37
C TRP A 166 7.04 23.93 22.64
N GLN A 167 8.09 24.40 23.35
CA GLN A 167 9.13 23.55 23.96
C GLN A 167 8.64 22.79 25.18
N THR A 168 9.25 21.61 25.29
CA THR A 168 9.28 20.68 26.42
C THR A 168 7.91 20.33 26.93
N TYR A 169 7.42 19.16 26.51
CA TYR A 169 6.47 18.42 27.32
C TYR A 169 7.20 17.91 28.57
N ASN A 170 7.38 18.79 29.56
CA ASN A 170 7.60 18.39 30.94
C ASN A 170 6.27 18.63 31.65
N GLN A 171 5.73 17.59 32.29
CA GLN A 171 4.43 17.49 32.96
C GLN A 171 4.06 18.60 33.98
N TYR A 172 4.87 19.65 34.11
CA TYR A 172 4.66 20.78 35.01
C TYR A 172 4.83 22.17 34.38
N TRP A 173 5.23 22.31 33.11
CA TRP A 173 5.50 23.63 32.50
C TRP A 173 4.93 23.76 31.09
N ASN A 174 3.91 24.61 30.96
CA ASN A 174 3.24 24.95 29.69
C ASN A 174 4.03 26.04 28.92
N CYS A 175 5.36 26.03 28.80
CA CYS A 175 6.10 27.14 28.17
C CYS A 175 7.40 26.75 27.47
N CYS A 176 7.76 27.58 26.48
CA CYS A 176 8.32 27.09 25.23
C CYS A 176 9.40 27.98 24.66
N PHE A 177 10.66 27.55 24.70
CA PHE A 177 11.81 28.37 24.36
C PHE A 177 12.41 28.09 22.94
N ASP A 178 13.59 28.59 22.62
CA ASP A 178 14.43 28.11 21.51
C ASP A 178 15.78 27.59 22.06
N LEU A 179 16.75 27.26 21.19
CA LEU A 179 18.11 26.85 21.61
C LEU A 179 18.87 27.95 22.39
N ASN A 180 18.38 29.19 22.35
CA ASN A 180 18.92 30.35 23.06
C ASN A 180 18.11 30.73 24.32
N LYS A 181 17.16 29.87 24.76
CA LYS A 181 16.27 30.08 25.92
C LYS A 181 15.31 31.27 25.77
N ASN A 182 15.01 31.72 24.55
CA ASN A 182 13.99 32.73 24.31
C ASN A 182 12.63 32.08 24.09
N SER A 183 11.58 32.55 24.77
CA SER A 183 10.21 32.09 24.56
C SER A 183 9.39 33.15 23.81
N ILE A 184 8.56 32.72 22.86
CA ILE A 184 7.57 33.61 22.22
C ILE A 184 6.32 33.83 23.10
N TYR A 185 6.18 33.06 24.18
CA TYR A 185 5.02 33.07 25.09
C TYR A 185 5.30 33.71 26.45
N CYS A 186 6.57 33.84 26.84
CA CYS A 186 6.99 34.50 28.05
C CYS A 186 8.06 35.53 27.69
N ALA A 187 7.89 36.79 28.14
CA ALA A 187 8.97 37.75 28.12
C ALA A 187 10.19 37.14 28.84
N PRO A 188 11.44 37.42 28.39
CA PRO A 188 12.63 36.85 29.00
C PRO A 188 12.64 37.19 30.48
N LEU A 189 12.31 36.20 31.31
CA LEU A 189 12.38 36.32 32.75
C LEU A 189 13.86 36.32 33.10
N ASN A 190 14.39 37.52 33.28
CA ASN A 190 15.71 37.76 33.82
C ASN A 190 15.68 37.40 35.31
N ILE A 191 15.60 36.10 35.63
CA ILE A 191 15.66 35.61 37.01
C ILE A 191 16.82 34.62 37.09
N PRO A 192 17.84 34.92 37.92
CA PRO A 192 19.00 34.07 38.04
C PRO A 192 18.65 32.75 38.72
N SER A 193 19.27 31.70 38.22
CA SER A 193 19.04 30.30 38.54
C SER A 193 19.21 30.00 40.03
N SER A 194 18.12 29.72 40.75
CA SER A 194 18.18 28.90 41.97
C SER A 194 16.82 28.33 42.38
N HIS A 195 16.71 27.01 42.23
CA HIS A 195 16.18 26.05 43.20
C HIS A 195 14.80 26.23 43.87
N HIS A 196 14.05 25.11 43.78
CA HIS A 196 13.10 24.52 44.74
C HIS A 196 11.60 24.59 44.46
N GLY A 197 11.00 23.40 44.59
CA GLY A 197 9.56 23.14 44.54
C GLY A 197 8.81 23.65 45.78
N PRO A 198 7.58 23.16 46.01
CA PRO A 198 6.55 23.94 46.68
C PRO A 198 6.75 23.97 48.20
N THR A 199 6.93 25.16 48.78
CA THR A 199 6.76 25.38 50.22
C THR A 199 5.49 26.17 50.47
N THR A 200 4.55 25.51 51.12
CA THR A 200 3.29 26.01 51.65
C THR A 200 3.47 27.29 52.46
N ASN A 201 2.63 28.29 52.17
CA ASN A 201 2.44 29.49 52.96
C ASN A 201 1.88 29.15 54.35
N ARG A 202 2.66 29.34 55.41
CA ARG A 202 2.14 29.51 56.78
C ARG A 202 2.88 30.67 57.44
N ARG A 203 2.21 31.82 57.51
CA ARG A 203 2.59 32.97 58.34
C ARG A 203 2.81 32.51 59.78
N SER A 204 4.03 32.67 60.29
CA SER A 204 4.35 32.57 61.71
C SER A 204 4.21 33.94 62.37
N ASN A 205 3.28 34.00 63.34
CA ASN A 205 3.29 34.95 64.46
C ASN A 205 4.61 34.83 65.25
N SER A 206 5.16 35.95 65.70
CA SER A 206 6.05 36.10 66.87
C SER A 206 6.27 37.61 67.08
N ILE A 207 5.66 38.28 68.06
CA ILE A 207 5.95 38.32 69.51
C ILE A 207 7.41 38.71 69.83
N THR A 208 7.52 39.95 70.37
CA THR A 208 8.49 40.55 71.32
C THR A 208 9.97 40.72 70.95
N LYS A 209 10.48 41.96 71.06
CA LYS A 209 10.98 42.55 72.31
C LYS A 209 10.85 44.07 72.29
#